data_AF-A0AB38D3T0-F1
#
_entry.id   AF-A0AB38D3T0-F1
#
_cell.length_a   1.000
_cell.length_b   1.000
_cell.length_c   1.000
_cell.angle_alpha   90.00
_cell.angle_beta   90.00
_cell.angle_gamma   90.00
#
_symmetry.space_group_name_H-M   'P 1'
#
loop_
_entity.id
_entity.type
_entity.pdbx_description
1 polymer ?
#
loop_
_entity_poly.entity_id
_entity_poly.type
_entity_poly.pdbx_seq_one_letter_code
_entity_poly.pdbx_strand_id
1 'polypeptide(L)'
;MTWNRNRGYVGNSMSVRAADAYDDGALPLSKVTAAWLREHEIGCTRAELLDLIAEGVVGTGEWHHTGGFFAKTSFHRPEELREQVAALTTEQIAAARTAAKARRATGKASTVHRDCVVKWIEWSGTTSRPKAKDRQAEHATVTVRGETATITLADGTTFQKRLHTNGFWFQSDKDRRAAEREKAVLRKTMYRMFAEKAKGHRFERHVPRGDWERITHREMRDRLEFMKGLDDAIRFLPRIDRHPEFGIGDGAFYRLVPISAKAAA
;
A
#
# COMPACT_ATOMS: atom_id res chain seq x y z
N MET A 1 6.48 -38.66 31.19
CA MET A 1 7.18 -37.37 30.97
C MET A 1 6.18 -36.36 30.44
N THR A 2 5.71 -35.47 31.30
CA THR A 2 4.78 -34.37 30.96
C THR A 2 5.57 -33.22 30.34
N TRP A 3 5.31 -32.93 29.05
CA TRP A 3 5.89 -31.80 28.34
C TRP A 3 5.31 -30.48 28.88
N ASN A 4 6.09 -29.73 29.67
CA ASN A 4 5.72 -28.38 30.10
C ASN A 4 6.00 -27.38 28.96
N ARG A 5 4.94 -26.82 28.36
CA ARG A 5 5.00 -25.86 27.25
C ARG A 5 5.54 -24.46 27.64
N ASN A 6 5.74 -24.17 28.94
CA ASN A 6 6.16 -22.84 29.43
C ASN A 6 7.67 -22.66 29.67
N ARG A 7 8.56 -23.59 29.28
CA ARG A 7 10.01 -23.45 29.53
C ARG A 7 10.72 -22.34 28.72
N GLY A 8 10.04 -21.70 27.77
CA GLY A 8 10.63 -20.66 26.93
C GLY A 8 10.46 -19.22 27.41
N TYR A 9 9.52 -18.97 28.35
CA TYR A 9 9.09 -17.63 28.75
C TYR A 9 8.97 -17.46 30.26
N VAL A 10 9.38 -16.30 30.75
CA VAL A 10 9.07 -15.80 32.10
C VAL A 10 7.71 -15.11 32.03
N GLY A 11 6.67 -15.82 32.46
CA GLY A 11 5.27 -15.36 32.38
C GLY A 11 4.80 -15.15 30.94
N ASN A 12 4.03 -14.09 30.70
CA ASN A 12 3.58 -13.67 29.35
C ASN A 12 4.33 -12.42 28.86
N SER A 13 5.57 -12.21 29.32
CA SER A 13 6.24 -10.92 29.19
C SER A 13 7.61 -10.97 28.55
N MET A 14 8.38 -12.05 28.66
CA MET A 14 9.69 -12.15 28.00
C MET A 14 10.20 -13.59 27.95
N SER A 15 11.08 -13.90 27.00
CA SER A 15 11.71 -15.23 26.94
C SER A 15 12.65 -15.44 28.15
N VAL A 16 12.87 -16.70 28.54
CA VAL A 16 13.87 -17.05 29.57
C VAL A 16 15.25 -16.51 29.19
N ARG A 17 15.63 -16.63 27.91
CA ARG A 17 16.89 -16.07 27.41
C ARG A 17 16.97 -14.55 27.49
N ALA A 18 15.84 -13.83 27.40
CA ALA A 18 15.84 -12.39 27.61
C ALA A 18 16.07 -12.05 29.09
N ALA A 19 15.57 -12.88 30.01
CA ALA A 19 15.84 -12.73 31.44
C ALA A 19 17.30 -13.05 31.75
N ASP A 20 17.84 -14.16 31.23
CA ASP A 20 19.26 -14.51 31.37
C ASP A 20 20.15 -13.39 30.82
N ALA A 21 19.80 -12.81 29.67
CA ALA A 21 20.52 -11.68 29.09
C ALA A 21 20.50 -10.43 29.99
N TYR A 22 19.41 -10.19 30.74
CA TYR A 22 19.39 -9.11 31.74
C TYR A 22 20.33 -9.41 32.91
N ASP A 23 20.37 -10.66 33.37
CA ASP A 23 21.26 -11.10 34.44
C ASP A 23 22.74 -11.00 34.03
N ASP A 24 23.03 -11.24 32.75
CA ASP A 24 24.34 -11.06 32.12
C ASP A 24 24.67 -9.58 31.81
N GLY A 25 23.81 -8.63 32.21
CA GLY A 25 24.02 -7.20 32.02
C GLY A 25 23.73 -6.66 30.61
N ALA A 26 23.25 -7.51 29.70
CA ALA A 26 22.83 -7.11 28.37
C ALA A 26 21.47 -6.38 28.43
N LEU A 27 21.36 -5.25 27.73
CA LEU A 27 20.14 -4.43 27.75
C LEU A 27 19.57 -4.20 26.35
N PRO A 28 18.23 -4.13 26.21
CA PRO A 28 17.64 -3.60 24.99
C PRO A 28 17.93 -2.11 24.88
N LEU A 29 17.99 -1.59 23.66
CA LEU A 29 18.33 -0.19 23.37
C LEU A 29 17.45 0.85 24.11
N SER A 30 16.20 0.49 24.44
CA SER A 30 15.30 1.33 25.23
C SER A 30 15.76 1.54 26.68
N LYS A 31 16.56 0.61 27.23
CA LYS A 31 17.12 0.66 28.58
C LYS A 31 18.58 1.11 28.62
N VAL A 32 19.27 1.18 27.48
CA VAL A 32 20.62 1.75 27.38
C VAL A 32 20.56 3.27 27.56
N THR A 33 21.02 3.75 28.72
CA THR A 33 21.04 5.18 29.10
C THR A 33 22.43 5.78 29.00
N ALA A 34 22.53 7.11 29.04
CA ALA A 34 23.83 7.79 29.10
C ALA A 34 24.60 7.48 30.40
N ALA A 35 23.91 7.17 31.50
CA ALA A 35 24.56 6.75 32.75
C ALA A 35 25.18 5.36 32.59
N TRP A 36 24.42 4.42 32.03
CA TRP A 36 24.89 3.06 31.74
C TRP A 36 26.12 3.05 30.81
N LEU A 37 26.13 3.89 29.76
CA LEU A 37 27.30 4.01 28.89
C LEU A 37 28.56 4.49 29.63
N ARG A 38 28.40 5.41 30.59
CA ARG A 38 29.53 5.88 31.42
C ARG A 38 29.99 4.82 32.41
N GLU A 39 29.06 4.13 33.05
CA GLU A 39 29.35 3.05 34.01
C GLU A 39 30.16 1.92 33.38
N HIS A 40 29.88 1.60 32.11
CA HIS A 40 30.61 0.58 31.35
C HIS A 40 31.74 1.13 30.46
N GLU A 41 32.15 2.39 30.67
CA GLU A 41 33.28 3.02 29.97
C GLU A 41 33.17 2.99 28.44
N ILE A 42 31.96 3.06 27.90
CA ILE A 42 31.71 3.08 26.46
C ILE A 42 31.94 4.49 25.94
N GLY A 43 32.98 4.65 25.11
CA GLY A 43 33.49 5.94 24.62
C GLY A 43 32.63 6.67 23.59
N CYS A 44 31.30 6.70 23.76
CA CYS A 44 30.40 7.50 22.91
C CYS A 44 29.18 8.01 23.68
N THR A 45 28.52 9.03 23.12
CA THR A 45 27.23 9.50 23.63
C THR A 45 26.10 8.57 23.20
N ARG A 46 24.98 8.60 23.93
CA ARG A 46 23.77 7.85 23.53
C ARG A 46 23.27 8.21 22.13
N ALA A 47 23.42 9.48 21.72
CA ALA A 47 23.03 9.92 20.39
C ALA A 47 23.91 9.30 19.30
N GLU A 48 25.23 9.27 19.52
CA GLU A 48 26.18 8.63 18.61
C GLU A 48 25.94 7.12 18.53
N LEU A 49 25.71 6.45 19.66
CA LEU A 49 25.38 5.02 19.66
C LEU A 49 24.13 4.72 18.82
N LEU A 50 23.09 5.55 18.90
CA LEU A 50 21.88 5.40 18.08
C LEU A 50 22.17 5.59 16.59
N ASP A 51 23.05 6.52 16.23
CA ASP A 51 23.47 6.75 14.85
C ASP A 51 24.29 5.55 14.33
N LEU A 52 25.24 5.06 15.13
CA LEU A 52 26.09 3.91 14.82
C LEU A 52 25.28 2.63 14.61
N ILE A 53 24.31 2.35 15.48
CA ILE A 53 23.42 1.19 15.34
C ILE A 53 22.51 1.36 14.12
N ALA A 54 21.94 2.55 13.91
CA ALA A 54 21.03 2.79 12.79
C ALA A 54 21.68 2.60 11.42
N GLU A 55 22.97 2.91 11.31
CA GLU A 55 23.75 2.73 10.09
C GLU A 55 24.51 1.39 10.05
N GLY A 56 24.28 0.50 11.04
CA GLY A 56 24.85 -0.85 11.07
C GLY A 56 26.36 -0.89 11.34
N VAL A 57 26.95 0.20 11.82
CA VAL A 57 28.37 0.31 12.17
C VAL A 57 28.67 -0.42 13.47
N VAL A 58 27.71 -0.41 14.39
CA VAL A 58 27.76 -1.17 15.65
C VAL A 58 26.58 -2.14 15.67
N GLY A 59 26.90 -3.41 15.92
CA GLY A 59 25.96 -4.51 15.96
C GLY A 59 25.33 -4.74 17.33
N THR A 60 24.40 -5.68 17.35
CA THR A 60 23.77 -6.19 18.57
C THR A 60 24.32 -7.59 18.84
N GLY A 61 24.67 -7.90 20.08
CA GLY A 61 25.21 -9.21 20.43
C GLY A 61 24.20 -10.34 20.23
N GLU A 62 22.93 -10.07 20.53
CA GLU A 62 21.87 -11.06 20.40
C GLU A 62 20.49 -10.42 20.26
N TRP A 63 19.49 -11.21 19.87
CA TRP A 63 18.10 -10.79 19.88
C TRP A 63 17.25 -11.79 20.64
N HIS A 64 16.28 -11.27 21.39
CA HIS A 64 15.31 -12.05 22.14
C HIS A 64 13.90 -11.58 21.87
N HIS A 65 12.93 -12.43 22.16
CA HIS A 65 11.54 -12.03 22.12
C HIS A 65 11.13 -11.37 23.44
N THR A 66 10.50 -10.20 23.35
CA THR A 66 9.99 -9.47 24.51
C THR A 66 8.50 -9.13 24.32
N GLY A 67 7.80 -8.95 25.44
CA GLY A 67 6.36 -8.71 25.50
C GLY A 67 5.49 -9.92 25.17
N GLY A 68 4.20 -9.81 25.48
CA GLY A 68 3.19 -10.83 25.17
C GLY A 68 2.88 -10.97 23.67
N PHE A 69 3.37 -10.06 22.84
CA PHE A 69 3.28 -10.13 21.38
C PHE A 69 4.56 -10.65 20.72
N PHE A 70 5.50 -11.20 21.50
CA PHE A 70 6.70 -11.86 20.97
C PHE A 70 7.55 -10.92 20.08
N ALA A 71 7.66 -9.63 20.44
CA ALA A 71 8.39 -8.66 19.65
C ALA A 71 9.90 -8.97 19.66
N LYS A 72 10.50 -9.06 18.47
CA LYS A 72 11.95 -9.25 18.33
C LYS A 72 12.67 -7.99 18.81
N THR A 73 13.50 -8.14 19.84
CA THR A 73 14.22 -7.05 20.48
C THR A 73 15.70 -7.39 20.52
N SER A 74 16.54 -6.51 20.00
CA SER A 74 17.99 -6.67 20.12
C SER A 74 18.48 -6.25 21.49
N PHE A 75 19.41 -7.02 22.03
CA PHE A 75 20.11 -6.77 23.29
C PHE A 75 21.56 -6.43 23.00
N HIS A 76 22.13 -5.58 23.85
CA HIS A 76 23.48 -5.07 23.73
C HIS A 76 24.27 -5.38 24.98
N ARG A 77 25.37 -6.13 24.81
CA ARG A 77 26.34 -6.39 25.89
C ARG A 77 27.31 -5.23 26.01
N PRO A 78 27.63 -4.79 27.24
CA PRO A 78 28.51 -3.64 27.45
C PRO A 78 29.92 -3.89 26.89
N GLU A 79 30.48 -5.08 27.08
CA GLU A 79 31.83 -5.46 26.65
C GLU A 79 31.94 -5.42 25.13
N GLU A 80 31.00 -6.06 24.43
CA GLU A 80 30.95 -6.09 22.97
C GLU A 80 30.75 -4.68 22.39
N LEU A 81 29.90 -3.85 23.01
CA LEU A 81 29.72 -2.47 22.59
C LEU A 81 30.98 -1.64 22.81
N ARG A 82 31.65 -1.82 23.94
CA ARG A 82 32.89 -1.11 24.27
C ARG A 82 33.98 -1.44 23.26
N GLU A 83 34.18 -2.72 22.94
CA GLU A 83 35.15 -3.17 21.93
C GLU A 83 34.83 -2.61 20.55
N GLN A 84 33.57 -2.70 20.11
CA GLN A 84 33.15 -2.18 18.82
C GLN A 84 33.35 -0.68 18.72
N VAL A 85 32.95 0.09 19.74
CA VAL A 85 33.10 1.56 19.75
C VAL A 85 34.57 1.95 19.82
N ALA A 86 35.40 1.27 20.62
CA ALA A 86 36.83 1.54 20.72
C ALA A 86 37.60 1.25 19.43
N ALA A 87 37.10 0.33 18.60
CA ALA A 87 37.68 0.02 17.29
C ALA A 87 37.34 1.08 16.20
N LEU A 88 36.43 2.01 16.48
CA LEU A 88 36.01 3.02 15.49
C LEU A 88 36.97 4.21 15.47
N THR A 89 37.24 4.71 14.27
CA THR A 89 37.90 5.99 14.08
C THR A 89 36.91 7.15 14.17
N THR A 90 37.41 8.35 14.44
CA THR A 90 36.62 9.58 14.46
C THR A 90 35.89 9.80 13.14
N GLU A 91 36.51 9.44 12.01
CA GLU A 91 35.93 9.56 10.67
C GLU A 91 34.74 8.60 10.48
N GLN A 92 34.82 7.37 11.00
CA GLN A 92 33.72 6.41 10.93
C GLN A 92 32.50 6.88 11.75
N ILE A 93 32.75 7.42 12.95
CA ILE A 93 31.69 8.01 13.78
C ILE A 93 31.05 9.21 13.07
N ALA A 94 31.86 10.10 12.50
CA ALA A 94 31.37 11.27 11.76
C ALA A 94 30.59 10.88 10.49
N ALA A 95 31.03 9.85 9.78
CA ALA A 95 30.34 9.31 8.60
C ALA A 95 28.98 8.73 8.99
N ALA A 96 28.91 7.90 10.04
CA ALA A 96 27.65 7.33 10.53
C ALA A 96 26.66 8.42 10.94
N ARG A 97 27.11 9.44 11.66
CA ARG A 97 26.28 10.59 12.05
C ARG A 97 25.75 11.36 10.83
N THR A 98 26.58 11.55 9.81
CA THR A 98 26.20 12.23 8.57
C THR A 98 25.16 11.43 7.80
N ALA A 99 25.37 10.11 7.66
CA ALA A 99 24.43 9.19 7.03
C ALA A 99 23.09 9.13 7.78
N ALA A 100 23.12 8.97 9.10
CA ALA A 100 21.92 8.98 9.95
C ALA A 100 21.14 10.30 9.84
N LYS A 101 21.85 11.44 9.77
CA LYS A 101 21.23 12.75 9.54
C LYS A 101 20.58 12.85 8.17
N ALA A 102 21.25 12.39 7.11
CA ALA A 102 20.71 12.35 5.76
C ALA A 102 19.46 11.47 5.68
N ARG A 103 19.49 10.27 6.28
CA ARG A 103 18.34 9.35 6.38
C ARG A 103 17.16 9.96 7.14
N ARG A 104 17.42 10.67 8.24
CA ARG A 104 16.37 11.41 8.95
C ARG A 104 15.80 12.55 8.12
N ALA A 105 16.62 13.22 7.30
CA ALA A 105 16.19 14.32 6.44
C ALA A 105 15.30 13.83 5.29
N THR A 106 15.59 12.68 4.67
CA THR A 106 14.72 12.09 3.63
C THR A 106 13.33 11.75 4.19
N GLY A 107 13.23 11.27 5.43
CA GLY A 107 11.95 11.06 6.12
C GLY A 107 11.19 12.33 6.52
N LYS A 108 11.80 13.53 6.38
CA LYS A 108 11.14 14.83 6.64
C LYS A 108 10.56 15.47 5.39
N ALA A 109 10.94 15.02 4.20
CA ALA A 109 10.37 15.54 2.96
C ALA A 109 8.85 15.32 2.98
N SER A 110 8.12 16.42 2.78
CA SER A 110 6.66 16.39 2.74
C SER A 110 6.17 16.68 1.34
N THR A 111 5.28 15.84 0.82
CA THR A 111 4.58 16.08 -0.44
C THR A 111 3.19 16.60 -0.14
N VAL A 112 2.83 17.74 -0.73
CA VAL A 112 1.51 18.34 -0.57
C VAL A 112 0.67 18.04 -1.80
N HIS A 113 -0.46 17.40 -1.59
CA HIS A 113 -1.48 17.13 -2.59
C HIS A 113 -2.69 18.04 -2.31
N ARG A 114 -3.09 18.84 -3.30
CA ARG A 114 -4.24 19.74 -3.22
C ARG A 114 -5.44 19.16 -3.93
N ASP A 115 -6.62 19.67 -3.61
CA ASP A 115 -7.89 19.30 -4.24
C ASP A 115 -8.10 17.78 -4.29
N CYS A 116 -7.84 17.13 -3.16
CA CYS A 116 -7.95 15.68 -3.03
C CYS A 116 -9.38 15.26 -2.68
N VAL A 117 -9.77 14.11 -3.21
CA VAL A 117 -10.86 13.31 -2.64
C VAL A 117 -10.24 12.34 -1.63
N VAL A 118 -10.75 12.34 -0.42
CA VAL A 118 -10.27 11.50 0.70
C VAL A 118 -11.41 10.63 1.21
N LYS A 119 -11.11 9.36 1.50
CA LYS A 119 -12.02 8.46 2.22
C LYS A 119 -11.32 7.86 3.42
N TRP A 120 -12.03 7.74 4.52
CA TRP A 120 -11.51 7.17 5.76
C TRP A 120 -12.61 6.51 6.59
N ILE A 121 -12.19 5.66 7.54
CA ILE A 121 -13.07 5.07 8.54
C ILE A 121 -12.89 5.80 9.87
N GLU A 122 -14.01 6.22 10.45
CA GLU A 122 -14.13 6.63 11.84
C GLU A 122 -14.60 5.45 12.69
N TRP A 123 -13.82 5.11 13.71
CA TRP A 123 -14.18 4.09 14.68
C TRP A 123 -14.78 4.76 15.92
N SER A 124 -15.91 4.24 16.37
CA SER A 124 -16.62 4.69 17.58
C SER A 124 -17.12 3.48 18.39
N GLY A 125 -17.75 3.70 19.55
CA GLY A 125 -18.22 2.63 20.42
C GLY A 125 -17.16 2.16 21.42
N THR A 126 -17.35 0.98 22.01
CA THR A 126 -16.41 0.39 22.98
C THR A 126 -15.45 -0.58 22.30
N THR A 127 -14.31 -0.87 22.93
CA THR A 127 -13.33 -1.85 22.42
C THR A 127 -13.95 -3.22 22.17
N SER A 128 -14.96 -3.60 22.95
CA SER A 128 -15.71 -4.86 22.77
C SER A 128 -16.78 -4.80 21.68
N ARG A 129 -17.21 -3.60 21.26
CA ARG A 129 -18.27 -3.38 20.26
C ARG A 129 -17.93 -2.18 19.37
N PRO A 130 -16.88 -2.29 18.55
CA PRO A 130 -16.46 -1.19 17.69
C PRO A 130 -17.49 -0.96 16.58
N LYS A 131 -17.76 0.30 16.27
CA LYS A 131 -18.64 0.75 15.19
C LYS A 131 -17.81 1.52 14.17
N ALA A 132 -17.73 0.99 12.96
CA ALA A 132 -17.10 1.64 11.82
C ALA A 132 -18.10 2.54 11.10
N LYS A 133 -17.68 3.77 10.78
CA LYS A 133 -18.43 4.69 9.93
C LYS A 133 -17.54 5.19 8.81
N ASP A 134 -17.97 4.93 7.57
CA ASP A 134 -17.28 5.44 6.39
C ASP A 134 -17.51 6.93 6.24
N ARG A 135 -16.43 7.64 5.90
CA ARG A 135 -16.42 9.08 5.65
C ARG A 135 -15.73 9.37 4.34
N GLN A 136 -16.19 10.43 3.70
CA GLN A 136 -15.62 10.97 2.47
C GLN A 136 -15.64 12.49 2.56
N ALA A 137 -14.61 13.13 2.00
CA ALA A 137 -14.58 14.56 1.75
C ALA A 137 -13.91 14.85 0.42
N GLU A 138 -14.29 15.98 -0.16
CA GLU A 138 -13.73 16.53 -1.40
C GLU A 138 -13.03 17.85 -1.09
N HIS A 139 -12.18 18.30 -2.01
CA HIS A 139 -11.38 19.54 -1.86
C HIS A 139 -10.48 19.55 -0.61
N ALA A 140 -10.04 18.37 -0.16
CA ALA A 140 -9.12 18.27 0.96
C ALA A 140 -7.68 18.55 0.51
N THR A 141 -6.86 19.08 1.42
CA THR A 141 -5.40 19.13 1.25
C THR A 141 -4.77 18.00 2.05
N VAL A 142 -3.93 17.19 1.39
CA VAL A 142 -3.25 16.06 2.02
C VAL A 142 -1.74 16.30 1.97
N THR A 143 -1.11 16.43 3.15
CA THR A 143 0.34 16.52 3.28
C THR A 143 0.88 15.18 3.74
N VAL A 144 1.67 14.51 2.90
CA VAL A 144 2.28 13.23 3.19
C VAL A 144 3.72 13.44 3.65
N ARG A 145 4.07 12.92 4.84
CA ARG A 145 5.44 12.91 5.36
C ARG A 145 5.77 11.50 5.83
N GLY A 146 6.64 10.82 5.08
CA GLY A 146 6.87 9.38 5.26
C GLY A 146 5.57 8.59 5.06
N GLU A 147 5.19 7.80 6.05
CA GLU A 147 3.95 6.98 6.01
C GLU A 147 2.72 7.67 6.60
N THR A 148 2.87 8.91 7.08
CA THR A 148 1.77 9.65 7.71
C THR A 148 1.24 10.69 6.76
N ALA A 149 -0.07 10.67 6.55
CA ALA A 149 -0.82 11.72 5.87
C ALA A 149 -1.49 12.62 6.91
N THR A 150 -1.27 13.93 6.78
CA THR A 150 -2.05 14.96 7.47
C THR A 150 -3.10 15.47 6.49
N ILE A 151 -4.37 15.32 6.85
CA ILE A 151 -5.51 15.71 6.04
C ILE A 151 -6.07 16.99 6.62
N THR A 152 -6.23 18.01 5.79
CA THR A 152 -6.94 19.26 6.08
C THR A 152 -8.19 19.29 5.22
N LEU A 153 -9.35 19.27 5.87
CA LEU A 153 -10.65 19.35 5.20
C LEU A 153 -10.96 20.79 4.79
N ALA A 154 -11.97 20.97 3.94
CA ALA A 154 -12.40 22.29 3.47
C ALA A 154 -12.93 23.20 4.60
N ASP A 155 -13.44 22.60 5.68
CA ASP A 155 -13.88 23.32 6.89
C ASP A 155 -12.74 23.73 7.83
N GLY A 156 -11.49 23.40 7.47
CA GLY A 156 -10.29 23.67 8.27
C GLY A 156 -9.96 22.59 9.31
N THR A 157 -10.79 21.57 9.48
CA THR A 157 -10.52 20.45 10.39
C THR A 157 -9.31 19.66 9.92
N THR A 158 -8.40 19.35 10.85
CA THR A 158 -7.19 18.58 10.54
C THR A 158 -7.14 17.27 11.33
N PHE A 159 -6.68 16.20 10.68
CA PHE A 159 -6.42 14.92 11.33
C PHE A 159 -5.31 14.15 10.62
N GLN A 160 -4.78 13.12 11.30
CA GLN A 160 -3.69 12.30 10.77
C GLN A 160 -4.13 10.85 10.57
N LYS A 161 -3.65 10.22 9.50
CA LYS A 161 -3.81 8.79 9.22
C LYS A 161 -2.52 8.22 8.64
N ARG A 162 -2.26 6.92 8.85
CA ARG A 162 -1.20 6.21 8.13
C ARG A 162 -1.68 5.87 6.73
N LEU A 163 -0.81 5.98 5.72
CA LEU A 163 -1.14 5.71 4.31
C LEU A 163 -1.72 4.30 4.09
N HIS A 164 -1.26 3.32 4.86
CA HIS A 164 -1.68 1.92 4.78
C HIS A 164 -2.77 1.55 5.80
N THR A 165 -3.43 2.54 6.42
CA THR A 165 -4.57 2.26 7.32
C THR A 165 -5.70 1.66 6.51
N ASN A 166 -6.23 0.51 6.92
CA ASN A 166 -7.40 -0.08 6.26
C ASN A 166 -8.57 0.91 6.20
N GLY A 167 -9.12 1.07 4.99
CA GLY A 167 -10.21 2.01 4.73
C GLY A 167 -9.79 3.47 4.57
N PHE A 168 -8.49 3.78 4.62
CA PHE A 168 -7.97 5.10 4.26
C PHE A 168 -7.43 5.08 2.83
N TRP A 169 -7.88 6.02 2.01
CA TRP A 169 -7.25 6.33 0.72
C TRP A 169 -7.52 7.78 0.32
N PHE A 170 -6.69 8.31 -0.57
CA PHE A 170 -6.91 9.61 -1.18
C PHE A 170 -6.49 9.59 -2.65
N GLN A 171 -7.08 10.48 -3.44
CA GLN A 171 -6.72 10.69 -4.84
C GLN A 171 -6.62 12.20 -5.09
N SER A 172 -5.49 12.65 -5.64
CA SER A 172 -5.35 14.05 -6.03
C SER A 172 -6.00 14.33 -7.37
N ASP A 173 -6.36 15.58 -7.64
CA ASP A 173 -6.90 15.97 -8.96
C ASP A 173 -5.94 15.64 -10.11
N LYS A 174 -4.62 15.74 -9.86
CA LYS A 174 -3.60 15.32 -10.83
C LYS A 174 -3.70 13.84 -11.16
N ASP A 175 -3.86 13.00 -10.14
CA ASP A 175 -3.98 11.54 -10.32
C ASP A 175 -5.28 11.19 -11.04
N ARG A 176 -6.38 11.87 -10.71
CA ARG A 176 -7.67 11.72 -11.40
C ARG A 176 -7.54 12.05 -12.89
N ARG A 177 -6.97 13.21 -13.22
CA ARG A 177 -6.75 13.63 -14.62
C ARG A 177 -5.82 12.67 -15.37
N ALA A 178 -4.79 12.12 -14.70
CA ALA A 178 -3.91 11.12 -15.29
C ALA A 178 -4.68 9.83 -15.61
N ALA A 179 -5.48 9.33 -14.68
CA ALA A 179 -6.32 8.15 -14.89
C ALA A 179 -7.38 8.37 -15.99
N GLU A 180 -7.97 9.56 -16.07
CA GLU A 180 -8.91 9.91 -17.14
C GLU A 180 -8.24 9.94 -18.52
N ARG A 181 -7.01 10.48 -18.60
CA ARG A 181 -6.21 10.46 -19.83
C ARG A 181 -5.88 9.03 -20.26
N GLU A 182 -5.49 8.18 -19.32
CA GLU A 182 -5.21 6.77 -19.58
C GLU A 182 -6.47 6.04 -20.09
N LYS A 183 -7.62 6.22 -19.43
CA LYS A 183 -8.91 5.70 -19.91
C LYS A 183 -9.26 6.22 -21.30
N ALA A 184 -9.01 7.49 -21.60
CA ALA A 184 -9.26 8.06 -22.91
C ALA A 184 -8.37 7.42 -23.99
N VAL A 185 -7.10 7.16 -23.69
CA VAL A 185 -6.18 6.44 -24.58
C VAL A 185 -6.66 5.00 -24.80
N LEU A 186 -7.00 4.27 -23.73
CA LEU A 186 -7.55 2.91 -23.83
C LEU A 186 -8.82 2.87 -24.67
N ARG A 187 -9.75 3.80 -24.44
CA ARG A 187 -10.95 3.95 -25.26
C ARG A 187 -10.61 4.19 -26.73
N LYS A 188 -9.65 5.07 -27.04
CA LYS A 188 -9.21 5.35 -28.42
C LYS A 188 -8.58 4.11 -29.08
N THR A 189 -7.77 3.36 -28.33
CA THR A 189 -7.19 2.09 -28.79
C THR A 189 -8.27 1.06 -29.09
N MET A 190 -9.24 0.92 -28.18
CA MET A 190 -10.40 0.05 -28.38
C MET A 190 -11.19 0.44 -29.64
N TYR A 191 -11.43 1.74 -29.85
CA TYR A 191 -12.07 2.25 -31.07
C TYR A 191 -11.34 1.81 -32.33
N ARG A 192 -10.01 1.90 -32.34
CA ARG A 192 -9.20 1.49 -33.49
C ARG A 192 -9.33 -0.01 -33.75
N MET A 193 -9.26 -0.84 -32.71
CA MET A 193 -9.37 -2.31 -32.83
C MET A 193 -10.73 -2.73 -33.39
N PHE A 194 -11.83 -2.14 -32.93
CA PHE A 194 -13.16 -2.41 -33.48
C PHE A 194 -13.27 -2.02 -34.96
N ALA A 195 -12.76 -0.84 -35.32
CA ALA A 195 -12.79 -0.36 -36.70
C ALA A 195 -11.95 -1.25 -37.65
N GLU A 196 -10.81 -1.74 -37.19
CA GLU A 196 -9.99 -2.71 -37.94
C GLU A 196 -10.70 -4.06 -38.05
N LYS A 197 -11.31 -4.56 -36.97
CA LYS A 197 -11.98 -5.87 -36.97
C LYS A 197 -13.23 -5.89 -37.85
N ALA A 198 -14.00 -4.80 -37.91
CA ALA A 198 -15.14 -4.69 -38.81
C ALA A 198 -14.74 -4.79 -40.30
N LYS A 199 -13.57 -4.27 -40.68
CA LYS A 199 -13.10 -4.29 -42.08
C LYS A 199 -12.66 -5.68 -42.58
N GLY A 200 -12.30 -6.59 -41.67
CA GLY A 200 -11.70 -7.88 -42.01
C GLY A 200 -12.65 -9.08 -42.07
N HIS A 201 -13.97 -8.89 -41.92
CA HIS A 201 -14.92 -10.01 -41.86
C HIS A 201 -15.93 -9.98 -43.01
N ARG A 202 -15.79 -10.92 -43.94
CA ARG A 202 -16.83 -11.34 -44.88
C ARG A 202 -17.84 -12.23 -44.14
N PHE A 203 -19.12 -12.05 -44.44
CA PHE A 203 -20.25 -12.71 -43.79
C PHE A 203 -20.20 -14.23 -44.00
N GLU A 204 -19.63 -14.99 -43.06
CA GLU A 204 -19.52 -16.46 -43.18
C GLU A 204 -20.24 -17.26 -42.09
N ARG A 205 -21.09 -16.65 -41.27
CA ARG A 205 -22.04 -17.42 -40.45
C ARG A 205 -23.47 -16.97 -40.63
N HIS A 206 -24.32 -17.99 -40.81
CA HIS A 206 -25.77 -17.98 -40.87
C HIS A 206 -26.34 -17.15 -39.70
N VAL A 207 -26.65 -15.87 -39.95
CA VAL A 207 -27.48 -15.07 -39.05
C VAL A 207 -28.91 -15.25 -39.54
N PRO A 208 -29.82 -15.87 -38.76
CA PRO A 208 -31.21 -16.02 -39.16
C PRO A 208 -31.80 -14.62 -39.45
N ARG A 209 -32.33 -14.43 -40.67
CA ARG A 209 -33.07 -13.23 -41.05
C ARG A 209 -34.31 -13.11 -40.15
N GLY A 210 -34.20 -12.37 -39.06
CA GLY A 210 -35.31 -12.19 -38.12
C GLY A 210 -34.97 -11.35 -36.90
N ASP A 211 -33.90 -11.66 -36.17
CA ASP A 211 -33.75 -11.21 -34.77
C ASP A 211 -32.51 -10.36 -34.49
N TRP A 212 -31.85 -9.85 -35.53
CA TRP A 212 -30.61 -9.09 -35.39
C TRP A 212 -30.78 -7.65 -35.83
N GLU A 213 -30.39 -6.72 -34.96
CA GLU A 213 -30.40 -5.29 -35.21
C GLU A 213 -28.98 -4.80 -35.45
N ARG A 214 -28.80 -4.03 -36.52
CA ARG A 214 -27.53 -3.36 -36.80
C ARG A 214 -27.33 -2.24 -35.79
N ILE A 215 -26.20 -2.28 -35.11
CA ILE A 215 -25.82 -1.26 -34.12
C ILE A 215 -24.57 -0.54 -34.57
N THR A 216 -24.44 0.71 -34.15
CA THR A 216 -23.23 1.48 -34.36
C THR A 216 -22.09 0.92 -33.51
N HIS A 217 -20.87 1.19 -33.95
CA HIS A 217 -19.67 0.87 -33.17
C HIS A 217 -19.69 1.54 -31.77
N ARG A 218 -20.23 2.76 -31.65
CA ARG A 218 -20.37 3.46 -30.36
C ARG A 218 -21.31 2.71 -29.40
N GLU A 219 -22.47 2.27 -29.88
CA GLU A 219 -23.45 1.54 -29.07
C GLU A 219 -22.94 0.17 -28.62
N MET A 220 -22.25 -0.53 -29.53
CA MET A 220 -21.60 -1.81 -29.24
C MET A 220 -20.60 -1.68 -28.09
N ARG A 221 -19.75 -0.66 -28.16
CA ARG A 221 -18.77 -0.33 -27.13
C ARG A 221 -19.42 -0.01 -25.79
N ASP A 222 -20.39 0.92 -25.79
CA ASP A 222 -21.02 1.40 -24.56
C ASP A 222 -21.67 0.25 -23.79
N ARG A 223 -22.24 -0.72 -24.53
CA ARG A 223 -22.73 -1.97 -23.95
C ARG A 223 -21.65 -2.88 -23.38
N LEU A 224 -20.57 -3.13 -24.13
CA LEU A 224 -19.50 -3.99 -23.61
C LEU A 224 -18.83 -3.38 -22.38
N GLU A 225 -18.59 -2.07 -22.40
CA GLU A 225 -18.04 -1.33 -21.26
C GLU A 225 -19.00 -1.41 -20.06
N PHE A 226 -20.31 -1.29 -20.28
CA PHE A 226 -21.32 -1.47 -19.24
C PHE A 226 -21.37 -2.90 -18.69
N MET A 227 -21.29 -3.92 -19.56
CA MET A 227 -21.43 -5.33 -19.17
C MET A 227 -20.18 -5.90 -18.48
N LYS A 228 -18.98 -5.47 -18.89
CA LYS A 228 -17.72 -6.11 -18.51
C LYS A 228 -16.70 -5.15 -17.88
N GLY A 229 -16.91 -3.85 -17.98
CA GLY A 229 -15.87 -2.85 -17.70
C GLY A 229 -14.90 -2.69 -18.88
N LEU A 230 -14.18 -1.56 -18.89
CA LEU A 230 -13.37 -1.13 -20.03
C LEU A 230 -12.23 -2.10 -20.38
N ASP A 231 -11.48 -2.58 -19.37
CA ASP A 231 -10.32 -3.45 -19.60
C ASP A 231 -10.72 -4.82 -20.14
N ASP A 232 -11.78 -5.41 -19.59
CA ASP A 232 -12.28 -6.71 -20.06
C ASP A 232 -12.98 -6.59 -21.42
N ALA A 233 -13.64 -5.47 -21.71
CA ALA A 233 -14.17 -5.20 -23.05
C ALA A 233 -13.06 -5.18 -24.12
N ILE A 234 -11.91 -4.56 -23.83
CA ILE A 234 -10.74 -4.52 -24.73
C ILE A 234 -10.20 -5.95 -24.97
N ARG A 235 -10.09 -6.77 -23.93
CA ARG A 235 -9.63 -8.16 -24.04
C ARG A 235 -10.63 -9.07 -24.77
N PHE A 236 -11.91 -8.74 -24.69
CA PHE A 236 -12.99 -9.55 -25.24
C PHE A 236 -13.23 -9.31 -26.74
N LEU A 237 -12.99 -8.09 -27.21
CA LEU A 237 -13.12 -7.66 -28.61
C LEU A 237 -12.57 -8.63 -29.66
N PRO A 238 -11.37 -9.21 -29.50
CA PRO A 238 -10.81 -10.16 -30.46
C PRO A 238 -11.60 -11.46 -30.58
N ARG A 239 -12.55 -11.75 -29.67
CA ARG A 239 -13.39 -12.96 -29.66
C ARG A 239 -14.89 -12.67 -29.77
N ILE A 240 -15.25 -11.45 -30.13
CA ILE A 240 -16.63 -10.98 -30.08
C ILE A 240 -17.58 -11.69 -31.05
N ASP A 241 -17.03 -12.26 -32.12
CA ASP A 241 -17.67 -13.18 -33.07
C ASP A 241 -18.17 -14.48 -32.43
N ARG A 242 -17.74 -14.79 -31.20
CA ARG A 242 -18.16 -15.95 -30.41
C ARG A 242 -19.17 -15.58 -29.31
N HIS A 243 -19.58 -14.32 -29.22
CA HIS A 243 -20.52 -13.88 -28.20
C HIS A 243 -21.96 -14.22 -28.62
N PRO A 244 -22.80 -14.76 -27.72
CA PRO A 244 -24.17 -15.15 -28.07
C PRO A 244 -25.08 -13.96 -28.43
N GLU A 245 -24.80 -12.77 -27.91
CA GLU A 245 -25.64 -11.58 -28.12
C GLU A 245 -25.13 -10.63 -29.21
N PHE A 246 -23.93 -10.87 -29.77
CA PHE A 246 -23.30 -9.96 -30.71
C PHE A 246 -22.77 -10.67 -31.95
N GLY A 247 -22.87 -9.99 -33.10
CA GLY A 247 -22.36 -10.46 -34.38
C GLY A 247 -21.57 -9.38 -35.12
N ILE A 248 -20.69 -9.82 -36.02
CA ILE A 248 -19.98 -8.95 -36.97
C ILE A 248 -20.24 -9.47 -38.37
N GLY A 249 -20.59 -8.58 -39.30
CA GLY A 249 -20.71 -8.91 -40.71
C GLY A 249 -20.91 -7.67 -41.59
N ASP A 250 -20.50 -7.73 -42.85
CA ASP A 250 -20.65 -6.65 -43.85
C ASP A 250 -20.07 -5.30 -43.39
N GLY A 251 -18.97 -5.33 -42.62
CA GLY A 251 -18.38 -4.11 -42.06
C GLY A 251 -19.20 -3.46 -40.95
N ALA A 252 -20.23 -4.13 -40.42
CA ALA A 252 -21.13 -3.63 -39.39
C ALA A 252 -21.21 -4.57 -38.17
N PHE A 253 -21.68 -4.02 -37.05
CA PHE A 253 -21.95 -4.76 -35.82
C PHE A 253 -23.45 -5.02 -35.71
N TYR A 254 -23.79 -6.18 -35.16
CA TYR A 254 -25.16 -6.59 -34.92
C TYR A 254 -25.34 -7.04 -33.48
N ARG A 255 -26.54 -6.83 -32.95
CA ARG A 255 -26.97 -7.36 -31.67
C ARG A 255 -28.22 -8.23 -31.85
N LEU A 256 -28.30 -9.30 -31.08
CA LEU A 256 -29.51 -10.10 -30.96
C LEU A 256 -30.59 -9.32 -30.19
N VAL A 257 -31.75 -9.16 -30.80
CA VAL A 257 -32.94 -8.56 -30.21
C VAL A 257 -33.89 -9.70 -29.82
N PRO A 258 -34.28 -9.81 -28.54
CA PRO A 258 -35.26 -10.82 -28.12
C PRO A 258 -36.58 -10.62 -28.86
N ILE A 259 -37.19 -11.72 -29.33
CA ILE A 259 -38.45 -11.72 -30.08
C ILE A 259 -39.58 -10.98 -29.33
N SER A 260 -39.57 -10.98 -27.99
CA SER A 260 -40.55 -10.27 -27.16
C SER A 260 -40.49 -8.74 -27.26
N ALA A 261 -39.38 -8.16 -27.71
CA ALA A 261 -39.23 -6.71 -27.84
C ALA A 261 -39.84 -6.17 -29.15
N LYS A 262 -40.06 -7.03 -30.16
CA LYS A 262 -40.67 -6.64 -31.44
C LYS A 262 -42.20 -6.54 -31.40
N ALA A 263 -42.85 -7.10 -30.38
CA ALA A 263 -44.31 -7.05 -30.25
C ALA A 263 -44.81 -5.76 -29.56
N ALA A 264 -43.91 -4.87 -29.14
CA ALA A 264 -44.22 -3.66 -28.38
C ALA A 264 -43.83 -2.34 -29.08
N ALA A 265 -43.44 -2.40 -30.36
CA ALA A 265 -43.13 -1.25 -31.21
C ALA A 265 -44.03 -1.28 -32.46
#